data_AF-A0A6C0M2B7-F1
#
_entry.id   AF-A0A6C0M2B7-F1
#
_cell.length_a   1.000
_cell.length_b   1.000
_cell.length_c   1.000
_cell.angle_alpha   90.00
_cell.angle_beta   90.00
_cell.angle_gamma   90.00
#
_symmetry.space_group_name_H-M   'P 1'
#
loop_
_entity.id
_entity.type
_entity.pdbx_description
1 polymer ?
#
loop_
_entity_poly.entity_id
_entity_poly.type
_entity_poly.pdbx_seq_one_letter_code
_entity_poly.pdbx_strand_id
1 'polypeptide(L)'
;MRKRCTAEGCGSFARGATDLCIAHGGGKRCIADGCSSSAQGATDLCKAHGGGKRCTVAECTRSAIGTTDLCVAHGGGKRCSAEECGRSAQGTTDLCVAHGGGKRCTVAECTRSAIGTTDLCIAHGGGKRCTVAECTKSAVGTTDFCITHGGGKRCPHCRKWPDSRSGCKKYDGYCATCFKHAFPTDPRSAALRVKSHETRVRNFLNEHRKGFIHDTVMYTGHCDCTHRRRIDHRMLIGSTMIAVETDERQHRGYDKQDEEDRYSDLYMVHSGNWIFIRFNPDGYRERGKWKNPKIEKRLLVLPISKSNVSNEAIV
;
A
#
# COMPACT_ATOMS: atom_id res chain seq x y z
N MET A 1 -21.71 0.25 41.43
CA MET A 1 -20.43 -0.18 40.84
C MET A 1 -20.72 -0.93 39.53
N ARG A 2 -20.00 -0.67 38.42
CA ARG A 2 -20.24 -1.38 37.15
C ARG A 2 -19.59 -2.76 37.18
N LYS A 3 -20.36 -3.81 36.89
CA LYS A 3 -19.86 -5.19 36.82
C LYS A 3 -18.85 -5.37 35.69
N ARG A 4 -17.85 -6.23 35.89
CA ARG A 4 -16.89 -6.64 34.85
C ARG A 4 -17.53 -7.67 33.93
N CYS A 5 -17.08 -7.71 32.69
CA CYS A 5 -17.48 -8.76 31.75
C CYS A 5 -17.00 -10.12 32.26
N THR A 6 -17.85 -11.14 32.19
CA THR A 6 -17.52 -12.51 32.61
C THR A 6 -16.79 -13.33 31.54
N ALA A 7 -16.67 -12.82 30.32
CA ALA A 7 -15.89 -13.48 29.29
C ALA A 7 -14.41 -13.56 29.68
N GLU A 8 -13.81 -14.73 29.47
CA GLU A 8 -12.43 -15.01 29.84
C GLU A 8 -11.46 -13.99 29.24
N GLY A 9 -10.53 -13.49 30.05
CA GLY A 9 -9.55 -12.48 29.64
C GLY A 9 -10.13 -11.09 29.31
N CYS A 10 -11.44 -10.84 29.50
CA CYS A 10 -12.05 -9.57 29.13
C CYS A 10 -11.92 -8.51 30.24
N GLY A 11 -11.14 -7.45 29.98
CA GLY A 11 -11.04 -6.28 30.87
C GLY A 11 -12.22 -5.29 30.80
N SER A 12 -13.17 -5.51 29.89
CA SER A 12 -14.27 -4.55 29.65
C SER A 12 -15.38 -4.64 30.70
N PHE A 13 -16.18 -3.57 30.81
CA PHE A 13 -17.35 -3.54 31.67
C PHE A 13 -18.57 -4.17 31.00
N ALA A 14 -19.36 -4.90 31.81
CA ALA A 14 -20.63 -5.48 31.39
C ALA A 14 -21.68 -4.38 31.13
N ARG A 15 -22.70 -4.69 30.33
CA ARG A 15 -23.71 -3.72 29.88
C ARG A 15 -25.11 -4.07 30.38
N GLY A 16 -25.77 -3.10 31.01
CA GLY A 16 -27.14 -3.25 31.50
C GLY A 16 -27.26 -4.34 32.55
N ALA A 17 -28.29 -5.19 32.43
CA ALA A 17 -28.50 -6.33 33.31
C ALA A 17 -27.67 -7.56 32.93
N THR A 18 -26.95 -7.54 31.81
CA THR A 18 -26.12 -8.68 31.37
C THR A 18 -24.75 -8.65 32.05
N ASP A 19 -24.13 -9.82 32.21
CA ASP A 19 -22.76 -9.95 32.72
C ASP A 19 -21.69 -9.87 31.61
N LEU A 20 -22.09 -9.59 30.36
CA LEU A 20 -21.20 -9.50 29.20
C LEU A 20 -21.05 -8.04 28.75
N CYS A 21 -19.92 -7.74 28.11
CA CYS A 21 -19.68 -6.43 27.46
C CYS A 21 -20.30 -6.41 26.06
N ILE A 22 -20.39 -5.23 25.43
CA ILE A 22 -21.02 -5.08 24.10
C ILE A 22 -20.41 -5.97 23.02
N ALA A 23 -19.08 -6.19 23.07
CA ALA A 23 -18.37 -7.03 22.11
C ALA A 23 -18.68 -8.53 22.32
N HIS A 24 -19.01 -8.92 23.54
CA HIS A 24 -19.40 -10.28 23.90
C HIS A 24 -20.92 -10.44 24.04
N GLY A 25 -21.71 -9.61 23.34
CA GLY A 25 -23.17 -9.75 23.32
C GLY A 25 -23.91 -9.12 24.50
N GLY A 26 -23.22 -8.30 25.31
CA GLY A 26 -23.83 -7.56 26.40
C GLY A 26 -24.80 -6.48 25.96
N GLY A 27 -25.83 -6.24 26.78
CA GLY A 27 -26.90 -5.29 26.53
C GLY A 27 -28.00 -5.81 25.59
N LYS A 28 -29.00 -4.96 25.31
CA LYS A 28 -30.18 -5.30 24.49
C LYS A 28 -29.77 -5.68 23.07
N ARG A 29 -30.23 -6.84 22.57
CA ARG A 29 -29.92 -7.35 21.21
C ARG A 29 -31.08 -7.10 20.26
N CYS A 30 -30.75 -7.06 18.98
CA CYS A 30 -31.72 -7.01 17.91
C CYS A 30 -32.59 -8.29 17.91
N ILE A 31 -33.91 -8.14 17.82
CA ILE A 31 -34.84 -9.29 17.78
C ILE A 31 -34.99 -9.91 16.40
N ALA A 32 -34.48 -9.25 15.34
CA ALA A 32 -34.51 -9.80 14.00
C ALA A 32 -33.76 -11.14 13.96
N ASP A 33 -34.35 -12.12 13.28
CA ASP A 33 -33.83 -13.49 13.23
C ASP A 33 -32.39 -13.54 12.72
N GLY A 34 -31.56 -14.35 13.38
CA GLY A 34 -30.12 -14.46 13.12
C GLY A 34 -29.29 -13.19 13.38
N CYS A 35 -29.87 -12.09 13.89
CA CYS A 35 -29.14 -10.84 14.07
C CYS A 35 -28.48 -10.74 15.45
N SER A 36 -27.17 -10.88 15.48
CA SER A 36 -26.40 -10.72 16.72
C SER A 36 -26.05 -9.26 17.04
N SER A 37 -26.59 -8.25 16.34
CA SER A 37 -26.25 -6.82 16.54
C SER A 37 -26.95 -6.19 17.76
N SER A 38 -26.38 -5.11 18.30
CA SER A 38 -26.97 -4.37 19.42
C SER A 38 -28.21 -3.59 18.99
N ALA A 39 -29.29 -3.70 19.76
CA ALA A 39 -30.47 -2.86 19.57
C ALA A 39 -30.16 -1.39 19.90
N GLN A 40 -30.94 -0.46 19.33
CA GLN A 40 -30.70 0.98 19.46
C GLN A 40 -31.72 1.68 20.36
N GLY A 41 -31.24 2.36 21.40
CA GLY A 41 -32.08 3.14 22.32
C GLY A 41 -33.16 2.27 22.98
N ALA A 42 -34.40 2.75 22.93
CA ALA A 42 -35.57 2.03 23.46
C ALA A 42 -36.05 0.89 22.54
N THR A 43 -35.66 0.88 21.26
CA THR A 43 -36.16 -0.11 20.28
C THR A 43 -35.55 -1.50 20.50
N ASP A 44 -36.21 -2.53 19.98
CA ASP A 44 -35.75 -3.92 19.97
C ASP A 44 -34.91 -4.28 18.73
N LEU A 45 -34.68 -3.33 17.83
CA LEU A 45 -34.00 -3.55 16.56
C LEU A 45 -32.66 -2.83 16.52
N CYS A 46 -31.72 -3.36 15.74
CA CYS A 46 -30.45 -2.66 15.45
C CYS A 46 -30.67 -1.59 14.38
N LYS A 47 -29.69 -0.69 14.19
CA LYS A 47 -29.79 0.41 13.22
C LYS A 47 -30.12 -0.05 11.79
N ALA A 48 -29.56 -1.19 11.37
CA ALA A 48 -29.79 -1.77 10.05
C ALA A 48 -31.22 -2.30 9.88
N HIS A 49 -31.78 -2.88 10.93
CA HIS A 49 -33.16 -3.37 10.97
C HIS A 49 -34.15 -2.31 11.46
N GLY A 50 -33.85 -1.01 11.25
CA GLY A 50 -34.78 0.08 11.59
C GLY A 50 -34.77 0.53 13.05
N GLY A 51 -33.87 0.03 13.87
CA GLY A 51 -33.67 0.48 15.24
C GLY A 51 -33.27 1.96 15.36
N GLY A 52 -33.71 2.58 16.47
CA GLY A 52 -33.47 3.99 16.78
C GLY A 52 -34.39 4.96 16.03
N LYS A 53 -34.23 6.25 16.29
CA LYS A 53 -35.06 7.34 15.73
C LYS A 53 -34.96 7.36 14.19
N ARG A 54 -36.11 7.45 13.49
CA ARG A 54 -36.19 7.50 12.02
C ARG A 54 -36.49 8.90 11.51
N CYS A 55 -36.14 9.14 10.26
CA CYS A 55 -36.53 10.34 9.54
C CYS A 55 -38.05 10.41 9.41
N THR A 56 -38.65 11.57 9.68
CA THR A 56 -40.11 11.78 9.60
C THR A 56 -40.62 12.09 8.19
N VAL A 57 -39.73 12.43 7.25
CA VAL A 57 -40.10 12.58 5.83
C VAL A 57 -40.71 11.27 5.31
N ALA A 58 -41.88 11.39 4.66
CA ALA A 58 -42.63 10.27 4.10
C ALA A 58 -41.73 9.35 3.26
N GLU A 59 -41.92 8.03 3.42
CA GLU A 59 -41.17 6.97 2.74
C GLU A 59 -39.65 6.96 3.00
N CYS A 60 -39.13 7.85 3.86
CA CYS A 60 -37.71 7.87 4.19
C CYS A 60 -37.39 6.86 5.28
N THR A 61 -36.78 5.75 4.90
CA THR A 61 -36.34 4.73 5.84
C THR A 61 -35.01 5.06 6.50
N ARG A 62 -34.42 6.25 6.35
CA ARG A 62 -33.10 6.59 6.93
C ARG A 62 -33.19 6.96 8.42
N SER A 63 -32.10 6.77 9.15
CA SER A 63 -32.03 7.16 10.57
C SER A 63 -32.00 8.68 10.73
N ALA A 64 -32.73 9.18 11.72
CA ALA A 64 -32.60 10.57 12.15
C ALA A 64 -31.26 10.79 12.85
N ILE A 65 -30.78 12.04 12.87
CA ILE A 65 -29.45 12.39 13.38
C ILE A 65 -29.53 13.35 14.55
N GLY A 66 -28.82 13.01 15.63
CA GLY A 66 -28.76 13.82 16.84
C GLY A 66 -30.14 13.96 17.48
N THR A 67 -30.50 15.20 17.82
CA THR A 67 -31.80 15.53 18.43
C THR A 67 -32.91 15.73 17.39
N THR A 68 -32.58 15.89 16.11
CA THR A 68 -33.55 16.16 15.05
C THR A 68 -34.40 14.92 14.70
N ASP A 69 -35.52 15.14 14.02
CA ASP A 69 -36.41 14.11 13.47
C ASP A 69 -36.08 13.76 12.01
N LEU A 70 -34.99 14.29 11.47
CA LEU A 70 -34.64 14.20 10.05
C LEU A 70 -33.30 13.47 9.87
N CYS A 71 -33.13 12.81 8.72
CA CYS A 71 -31.84 12.24 8.33
C CYS A 71 -30.92 13.32 7.72
N VAL A 72 -29.61 13.05 7.60
CA VAL A 72 -28.62 14.02 7.05
C VAL A 72 -29.09 14.64 5.72
N ALA A 73 -29.64 13.82 4.81
CA ALA A 73 -30.08 14.27 3.49
C ALA A 73 -31.29 15.22 3.55
N HIS A 74 -32.13 15.07 4.58
CA HIS A 74 -33.29 15.92 4.82
C HIS A 74 -33.01 17.00 5.89
N GLY A 75 -31.74 17.36 6.09
CA GLY A 75 -31.36 18.44 7.02
C GLY A 75 -31.16 18.00 8.48
N GLY A 76 -31.11 16.69 8.74
CA GLY A 76 -30.84 16.14 10.06
C GLY A 76 -29.45 16.47 10.61
N GLY A 77 -29.40 16.73 11.91
CA GLY A 77 -28.18 17.11 12.64
C GLY A 77 -27.83 18.60 12.50
N LYS A 78 -26.70 18.99 13.10
CA LYS A 78 -26.25 20.39 13.14
C LYS A 78 -25.90 20.91 11.75
N ARG A 79 -26.41 22.08 11.37
CA ARG A 79 -26.15 22.72 10.07
C ARG A 79 -25.10 23.82 10.16
N CYS A 80 -24.49 24.12 9.03
CA CYS A 80 -23.55 25.22 8.89
C CYS A 80 -24.25 26.55 9.17
N SER A 81 -23.66 27.43 9.99
CA SER A 81 -24.20 28.74 10.34
C SER A 81 -23.92 29.82 9.29
N ALA A 82 -23.03 29.56 8.32
CA ALA A 82 -22.81 30.47 7.20
C ALA A 82 -24.08 30.66 6.37
N GLU A 83 -24.29 31.89 5.89
CA GLU A 83 -25.46 32.28 5.10
C GLU A 83 -25.63 31.37 3.88
N GLU A 84 -26.89 31.02 3.60
CA GLU A 84 -27.31 30.16 2.48
C GLU A 84 -26.60 28.79 2.41
N CYS A 85 -26.00 28.31 3.50
CA CYS A 85 -25.25 27.05 3.51
C CYS A 85 -26.04 25.87 4.07
N GLY A 86 -26.67 25.09 3.20
CA GLY A 86 -27.34 23.83 3.55
C GLY A 86 -26.40 22.63 3.82
N ARG A 87 -25.13 22.83 4.22
CA ARG A 87 -24.20 21.72 4.53
C ARG A 87 -24.20 21.39 6.03
N SER A 88 -23.78 20.18 6.38
CA SER A 88 -23.69 19.78 7.79
C SER A 88 -22.47 20.41 8.45
N ALA A 89 -22.66 20.92 9.67
CA ALA A 89 -21.56 21.36 10.51
C ALA A 89 -20.68 20.16 10.92
N GLN A 90 -19.43 20.41 11.29
CA GLN A 90 -18.48 19.36 11.66
C GLN A 90 -18.11 19.37 13.14
N GLY A 91 -18.21 18.20 13.78
CA GLY A 91 -17.84 18.03 15.18
C GLY A 91 -18.60 18.98 16.09
N THR A 92 -17.86 19.74 16.91
CA THR A 92 -18.42 20.73 17.84
C THR A 92 -18.65 22.10 17.19
N THR A 93 -18.06 22.36 16.02
CA THR A 93 -18.15 23.67 15.33
C THR A 93 -19.56 23.91 14.76
N ASP A 94 -19.88 25.17 14.48
CA ASP A 94 -21.12 25.57 13.78
C ASP A 94 -20.94 25.63 12.25
N LEU A 95 -19.76 25.34 11.72
CA LEU A 95 -19.44 25.50 10.31
C LEU A 95 -19.22 24.15 9.63
N CYS A 96 -19.44 24.09 8.31
CA CYS A 96 -19.07 22.94 7.49
C CYS A 96 -17.59 22.99 7.11
N VAL A 97 -17.02 21.88 6.62
CA VAL A 97 -15.58 21.81 6.24
C VAL A 97 -15.14 22.97 5.35
N ALA A 98 -15.97 23.34 4.36
CA ALA A 98 -15.65 24.41 3.41
C ALA A 98 -15.63 25.80 4.06
N HIS A 99 -16.43 26.00 5.11
CA HIS A 99 -16.47 27.25 5.87
C HIS A 99 -15.61 27.15 7.15
N GLY A 100 -14.60 26.28 7.19
CA GLY A 100 -13.68 26.18 8.34
C GLY A 100 -14.17 25.30 9.49
N GLY A 101 -15.22 24.52 9.28
CA GLY A 101 -15.70 23.52 10.23
C GLY A 101 -14.72 22.39 10.50
N GLY A 102 -14.77 21.87 11.72
CA GLY A 102 -13.91 20.79 12.19
C GLY A 102 -12.50 21.26 12.60
N LYS A 103 -11.65 20.30 12.96
CA LYS A 103 -10.30 20.57 13.47
C LYS A 103 -9.40 21.19 12.38
N ARG A 104 -8.72 22.29 12.68
CA ARG A 104 -7.82 23.00 11.74
C ARG A 104 -6.36 22.71 12.04
N CYS A 105 -5.51 22.88 11.03
CA CYS A 105 -4.06 22.84 11.20
C CYS A 105 -3.62 23.98 12.14
N THR A 106 -2.73 23.69 13.09
CA THR A 106 -2.20 24.70 14.04
C THR A 106 -1.02 25.51 13.52
N VAL A 107 -0.49 25.18 12.33
CA VAL A 107 0.56 25.97 11.68
C VAL A 107 -0.02 27.33 11.29
N ALA A 108 0.71 28.40 11.62
CA ALA A 108 0.33 29.77 11.33
C ALA A 108 -0.08 29.95 9.86
N GLU A 109 -1.15 30.70 9.64
CA GLU A 109 -1.73 31.00 8.31
C GLU A 109 -2.21 29.76 7.51
N CYS A 110 -2.15 28.55 8.07
CA CYS A 110 -2.62 27.35 7.41
C CYS A 110 -4.13 27.17 7.58
N THR A 111 -4.87 27.43 6.52
CA THR A 111 -6.33 27.23 6.50
C THR A 111 -6.75 25.80 6.15
N ARG A 112 -5.87 24.79 6.25
CA ARG A 112 -6.20 23.38 5.91
C ARG A 112 -6.76 22.61 7.11
N SER A 113 -7.56 21.59 6.85
CA SER A 113 -8.11 20.71 7.91
C SER A 113 -7.01 19.85 8.52
N ALA A 114 -7.03 19.69 9.84
CA ALA A 114 -6.21 18.71 10.52
C ALA A 114 -6.71 17.29 10.22
N ILE A 115 -5.80 16.31 10.23
CA ILE A 115 -6.10 14.93 9.82
C ILE A 115 -5.93 13.97 11.00
N GLY A 116 -6.93 13.10 11.20
CA GLY A 116 -6.91 12.08 12.24
C GLY A 116 -6.94 12.68 13.64
N THR A 117 -6.09 12.16 14.53
CA THR A 117 -5.97 12.63 15.91
C THR A 117 -5.04 13.83 16.05
N THR A 118 -4.24 14.14 15.02
CA THR A 118 -3.24 15.22 15.05
C THR A 118 -3.87 16.60 14.93
N ASP A 119 -3.12 17.64 15.29
CA ASP A 119 -3.49 19.06 15.11
C ASP A 119 -2.97 19.65 13.78
N LEU A 120 -2.44 18.80 12.90
CA LEU A 120 -1.76 19.21 11.68
C LEU A 120 -2.51 18.69 10.46
N CYS A 121 -2.43 19.43 9.35
CA CYS A 121 -2.90 18.95 8.05
C CYS A 121 -1.89 17.97 7.43
N ILE A 122 -2.29 17.20 6.43
CA ILE A 122 -1.44 16.18 5.79
C ILE A 122 -0.08 16.73 5.31
N ALA A 123 -0.04 17.97 4.81
CA ALA A 123 1.18 18.61 4.32
C ALA A 123 2.13 18.99 5.46
N HIS A 124 1.59 19.32 6.63
CA HIS A 124 2.36 19.65 7.83
C HIS A 124 2.54 18.42 8.75
N GLY A 125 2.48 17.20 8.21
CA GLY A 125 2.71 15.97 8.99
C GLY A 125 1.47 15.42 9.71
N GLY A 126 0.28 15.90 9.37
CA GLY A 126 -0.97 15.40 9.89
C GLY A 126 -1.29 13.97 9.46
N GLY A 127 -2.06 13.29 10.31
CA GLY A 127 -2.45 11.89 10.11
C GLY A 127 -1.34 10.89 10.41
N LYS A 128 -1.62 9.60 10.19
CA LYS A 128 -0.68 8.50 10.47
C LYS A 128 0.54 8.59 9.53
N ARG A 129 1.76 8.52 10.09
CA ARG A 129 3.03 8.55 9.33
C ARG A 129 3.59 7.15 9.12
N CYS A 130 4.44 7.01 8.10
CA CYS A 130 5.24 5.82 7.90
C CYS A 130 6.17 5.59 9.10
N THR A 131 6.25 4.36 9.60
CA THR A 131 7.11 4.00 10.75
C THR A 131 8.55 3.64 10.39
N VAL A 132 8.88 3.60 9.10
CA VAL A 132 10.28 3.42 8.65
C VAL A 132 11.08 4.66 9.05
N ALA A 133 12.25 4.43 9.65
CA ALA A 133 13.16 5.49 10.09
C ALA A 133 13.39 6.52 8.97
N GLU A 134 13.40 7.81 9.35
CA GLU A 134 13.61 8.96 8.45
C GLU A 134 12.57 9.13 7.33
N CYS A 135 11.53 8.28 7.28
CA CYS A 135 10.47 8.41 6.29
C CYS A 135 9.40 9.41 6.74
N THR A 136 9.41 10.58 6.11
CA THR A 136 8.40 11.61 6.37
C THR A 136 7.11 11.43 5.57
N LYS A 137 6.86 10.27 4.93
CA LYS A 137 5.65 10.05 4.09
C LYS A 137 4.44 9.58 4.91
N SER A 138 3.24 9.86 4.42
CA SER A 138 1.99 9.42 5.06
C SER A 138 1.83 7.90 4.98
N ALA A 139 1.39 7.28 6.06
CA ALA A 139 0.95 5.89 6.03
C ALA A 139 -0.38 5.78 5.23
N VAL A 140 -0.58 4.64 4.57
CA VAL A 140 -1.72 4.44 3.67
C VAL A 140 -2.60 3.30 4.15
N GLY A 141 -3.91 3.55 4.21
CA GLY A 141 -4.91 2.58 4.64
C GLY A 141 -4.79 2.25 6.13
N THR A 142 -4.91 0.98 6.49
CA THR A 142 -4.80 0.50 7.88
C THR A 142 -3.37 0.24 8.32
N THR A 143 -2.41 0.26 7.39
CA THR A 143 -0.99 -0.06 7.65
C THR A 143 -0.27 1.09 8.36
N ASP A 144 0.91 0.79 8.92
CA ASP A 144 1.85 1.77 9.47
C ASP A 144 2.84 2.31 8.44
N PHE A 145 2.69 1.93 7.17
CA PHE A 145 3.67 2.21 6.14
C PHE A 145 3.10 3.09 5.02
N CYS A 146 3.98 3.89 4.40
CA CYS A 146 3.63 4.60 3.17
C CYS A 146 3.61 3.64 1.98
N ILE A 147 3.09 4.09 0.84
CA ILE A 147 2.91 3.25 -0.35
C ILE A 147 4.20 2.55 -0.83
N THR A 148 5.36 3.22 -0.68
CA THR A 148 6.67 2.68 -1.07
C THR A 148 7.23 1.69 -0.06
N HIS A 149 6.87 1.81 1.22
CA HIS A 149 7.30 0.91 2.30
C HIS A 149 6.28 -0.20 2.58
N GLY A 150 5.45 -0.56 1.60
CA GLY A 150 4.48 -1.65 1.75
C GLY A 150 3.08 -1.24 2.21
N GLY A 151 2.79 0.06 2.26
CA GLY A 151 1.49 0.58 2.64
C GLY A 151 0.41 0.47 1.57
N GLY A 152 -0.84 0.59 2.01
CA GLY A 152 -2.02 0.52 1.16
C GLY A 152 -2.42 -0.90 0.73
N LYS A 153 -3.39 -1.01 -0.18
CA LYS A 153 -3.84 -2.32 -0.69
C LYS A 153 -2.78 -2.90 -1.61
N ARG A 154 -2.19 -4.04 -1.22
CA ARG A 154 -1.13 -4.71 -1.98
C ARG A 154 -1.71 -5.64 -3.03
N CYS A 155 -1.01 -5.77 -4.16
CA CYS A 155 -1.37 -6.75 -5.17
C CYS A 155 -1.30 -8.15 -4.57
N PRO A 156 -2.37 -8.97 -4.67
CA PRO A 156 -2.40 -10.28 -4.03
C PRO A 156 -1.31 -11.23 -4.56
N HIS A 157 -0.97 -11.11 -5.84
CA HIS A 157 0.01 -11.97 -6.51
C HIS A 157 1.45 -11.69 -6.07
N CYS A 158 1.88 -10.43 -6.03
CA CYS A 158 3.24 -10.07 -5.61
C CYS A 158 3.32 -9.61 -4.16
N ARG A 159 2.32 -9.87 -3.31
CA ARG A 159 2.28 -9.38 -1.93
C ARG A 159 3.48 -9.82 -1.09
N LYS A 160 3.98 -11.03 -1.34
CA LYS A 160 5.11 -11.63 -0.60
C LYS A 160 6.48 -11.25 -1.15
N TRP A 161 6.53 -10.49 -2.25
CA TRP A 161 7.80 -10.09 -2.85
C TRP A 161 8.33 -8.81 -2.16
N PRO A 162 9.66 -8.66 -2.01
CA PRO A 162 10.26 -7.46 -1.42
C PRO A 162 9.85 -6.17 -2.14
N ASP A 163 9.70 -6.24 -3.46
CA ASP A 163 9.30 -5.16 -4.38
C ASP A 163 7.78 -5.17 -4.67
N SER A 164 6.97 -5.74 -3.76
CA SER A 164 5.53 -5.82 -3.94
C SER A 164 4.97 -4.47 -4.42
N ARG A 165 3.98 -4.51 -5.32
CA ARG A 165 3.35 -3.31 -5.86
C ARG A 165 1.95 -3.16 -5.29
N SER A 166 1.50 -1.92 -5.19
CA SER A 166 0.12 -1.66 -4.80
C SER A 166 -0.86 -2.15 -5.86
N GLY A 167 -1.93 -2.75 -5.38
CA GLY A 167 -3.08 -3.10 -6.19
C GLY A 167 -3.93 -1.86 -6.47
N CYS A 168 -4.62 -1.84 -7.61
CA CYS A 168 -5.57 -0.77 -7.91
C CYS A 168 -6.91 -1.31 -8.36
N LYS A 169 -7.97 -0.50 -8.18
CA LYS A 169 -9.34 -0.89 -8.56
C LYS A 169 -9.49 -1.17 -10.06
N LYS A 170 -8.75 -0.44 -10.91
CA LYS A 170 -8.78 -0.62 -12.38
C LYS A 170 -8.41 -2.05 -12.81
N TYR A 171 -7.56 -2.71 -12.03
CA TYR A 171 -7.04 -4.05 -12.28
C TYR A 171 -7.45 -5.01 -11.15
N ASP A 172 -8.65 -4.81 -10.58
CA ASP A 172 -9.26 -5.73 -9.62
C ASP A 172 -8.39 -6.04 -8.39
N GLY A 173 -7.61 -5.05 -7.96
CA GLY A 173 -6.69 -5.16 -6.84
C GLY A 173 -5.32 -5.74 -7.20
N TYR A 174 -5.05 -6.07 -8.45
CA TYR A 174 -3.72 -6.42 -8.94
C TYR A 174 -2.92 -5.15 -9.30
N CYS A 175 -1.59 -5.28 -9.33
CA CYS A 175 -0.76 -4.29 -10.03
C CYS A 175 -0.84 -4.56 -11.53
N ALA A 176 -0.57 -3.53 -12.36
CA ALA A 176 -0.69 -3.65 -13.82
C ALA A 176 0.10 -4.85 -14.40
N THR A 177 1.31 -5.09 -13.89
CA THR A 177 2.16 -6.21 -14.30
C THR A 177 1.52 -7.56 -13.98
N CYS A 178 1.20 -7.82 -12.71
CA CYS A 178 0.60 -9.09 -12.29
C CYS A 178 -0.78 -9.30 -12.93
N PHE A 179 -1.54 -8.23 -13.16
CA PHE A 179 -2.82 -8.30 -13.86
C PHE A 179 -2.65 -8.82 -15.29
N LYS A 180 -1.72 -8.24 -16.07
CA LYS A 180 -1.46 -8.70 -17.44
C LYS A 180 -1.01 -10.16 -17.50
N HIS A 181 -0.19 -10.58 -16.54
CA HIS A 181 0.28 -11.97 -16.47
C HIS A 181 -0.80 -12.96 -16.06
N ALA A 182 -1.61 -12.61 -15.06
CA ALA A 182 -2.70 -13.46 -14.58
C ALA A 182 -3.88 -13.53 -15.57
N PHE A 183 -4.12 -12.44 -16.32
CA PHE A 183 -5.26 -12.29 -17.22
C PHE A 183 -4.81 -11.82 -18.61
N PRO A 184 -4.01 -12.61 -19.35
CA PRO A 184 -3.43 -12.18 -20.62
C PRO A 184 -4.48 -11.94 -21.73
N THR A 185 -5.64 -12.58 -21.64
CA THR A 185 -6.75 -12.46 -22.61
C THR A 185 -7.75 -11.35 -22.26
N ASP A 186 -7.65 -10.73 -21.09
CA ASP A 186 -8.54 -9.63 -20.70
C ASP A 186 -8.28 -8.41 -21.63
N PRO A 187 -9.31 -7.75 -22.17
CA PRO A 187 -9.14 -6.59 -23.05
C PRO A 187 -8.27 -5.48 -22.45
N ARG A 188 -8.30 -5.28 -21.13
CA ARG A 188 -7.48 -4.28 -20.41
C ARG A 188 -5.99 -4.63 -20.46
N SER A 189 -5.65 -5.92 -20.58
CA SER A 189 -4.28 -6.41 -20.66
C SER A 189 -3.61 -6.08 -22.00
N ALA A 190 -4.39 -5.98 -23.08
CA ALA A 190 -3.88 -5.59 -24.39
C ALA A 190 -3.32 -4.15 -24.40
N ALA A 191 -4.00 -3.23 -23.70
CA ALA A 191 -3.58 -1.83 -23.59
C ALA A 191 -2.40 -1.60 -22.62
N LEU A 192 -2.01 -2.62 -21.83
CA LEU A 192 -0.92 -2.51 -20.88
C LEU A 192 0.44 -2.70 -21.56
N ARG A 193 1.18 -1.61 -21.76
CA ARG A 193 2.62 -1.66 -22.08
C ARG A 193 3.39 -2.00 -20.81
N VAL A 194 3.98 -3.20 -20.76
CA VAL A 194 4.82 -3.66 -19.64
C VAL A 194 6.25 -3.78 -20.18
N LYS A 195 7.25 -3.26 -19.47
CA LYS A 195 8.67 -3.51 -19.79
C LYS A 195 8.90 -5.02 -19.80
N SER A 196 9.19 -5.55 -20.97
CA SER A 196 8.85 -6.92 -21.33
C SER A 196 9.92 -7.93 -20.97
N HIS A 197 11.20 -7.56 -20.83
CA HIS A 197 12.26 -8.53 -20.57
C HIS A 197 12.86 -8.39 -19.17
N GLU A 198 13.12 -7.18 -18.69
CA GLU A 198 13.57 -6.88 -17.32
C GLU A 198 12.65 -7.50 -16.27
N THR A 199 11.33 -7.34 -16.43
CA THR A 199 10.32 -7.94 -15.54
C THR A 199 10.35 -9.47 -15.57
N ARG A 200 10.67 -10.07 -16.71
CA ARG A 200 10.70 -11.53 -16.88
C ARG A 200 11.97 -12.13 -16.30
N VAL A 201 13.10 -11.45 -16.48
CA VAL A 201 14.36 -11.74 -15.77
C VAL A 201 14.13 -11.66 -14.27
N ARG A 202 13.48 -10.60 -13.78
CA ARG A 202 13.10 -10.44 -12.37
C ARG A 202 12.33 -11.62 -11.81
N ASN A 203 11.24 -12.02 -12.49
CA ASN A 203 10.42 -13.15 -12.06
C ASN A 203 11.27 -14.43 -11.97
N PHE A 204 12.05 -14.70 -13.02
CA PHE A 204 12.91 -15.88 -13.08
C PHE A 204 13.93 -15.90 -11.94
N LEU A 205 14.64 -14.79 -11.70
CA LEU A 205 15.62 -14.68 -10.62
C LEU A 205 14.98 -14.93 -9.25
N ASN A 206 13.84 -14.29 -8.98
CA ASN A 206 13.16 -14.42 -7.70
C ASN A 206 12.54 -15.81 -7.45
N GLU A 207 12.14 -16.52 -8.51
CA GLU A 207 11.66 -17.90 -8.44
C GLU A 207 12.78 -18.90 -8.14
N HIS A 208 13.96 -18.69 -8.74
CA HIS A 208 15.10 -19.61 -8.58
C HIS A 208 15.94 -19.31 -7.34
N ARG A 209 15.99 -18.05 -6.89
CA ARG A 209 16.76 -17.65 -5.71
C ARG A 209 16.11 -16.46 -5.00
N LYS A 210 15.64 -16.70 -3.77
CA LYS A 210 15.10 -15.63 -2.92
C LYS A 210 16.24 -14.70 -2.48
N GLY A 211 15.96 -13.40 -2.41
CA GLY A 211 16.90 -12.39 -1.88
C GLY A 211 17.36 -11.34 -2.88
N PHE A 212 16.99 -11.44 -4.16
CA PHE A 212 17.26 -10.37 -5.11
C PHE A 212 16.44 -9.11 -4.81
N ILE A 213 17.13 -7.97 -4.80
CA ILE A 213 16.57 -6.62 -4.72
C ILE A 213 16.57 -6.04 -6.14
N HIS A 214 15.42 -5.51 -6.59
CA HIS A 214 15.22 -4.98 -7.94
C HIS A 214 15.06 -3.44 -7.94
N ASP A 215 15.71 -2.75 -8.88
CA ASP A 215 15.57 -1.31 -9.20
C ASP A 215 15.45 -0.38 -7.96
N THR A 216 16.30 -0.63 -6.96
CA THR A 216 16.33 0.15 -5.71
C THR A 216 17.65 0.89 -5.61
N VAL A 217 17.65 2.15 -5.17
CA VAL A 217 18.90 2.91 -4.91
C VAL A 217 19.70 2.18 -3.83
N MET A 218 21.02 2.09 -3.99
CA MET A 218 21.88 1.65 -2.89
C MET A 218 22.16 2.86 -1.99
N TYR A 219 21.88 2.73 -0.69
CA TYR A 219 22.20 3.76 0.30
C TYR A 219 23.39 3.29 1.14
N THR A 220 24.41 4.12 1.25
CA THR A 220 25.41 4.02 2.32
C THR A 220 24.89 4.92 3.43
N GLY A 221 24.44 4.35 4.56
CA GLY A 221 23.82 5.11 5.66
C GLY A 221 24.73 6.11 6.39
N HIS A 222 25.87 6.48 5.80
CA HIS A 222 26.95 7.25 6.44
C HIS A 222 27.49 8.42 5.60
N CYS A 223 26.95 8.69 4.40
CA CYS A 223 27.31 9.90 3.66
C CYS A 223 26.09 10.52 2.97
N ASP A 224 26.11 11.85 2.85
CA ASP A 224 25.19 12.62 2.00
C ASP A 224 25.67 12.62 0.53
N CYS A 225 26.53 11.66 0.17
CA CYS A 225 27.12 11.57 -1.16
C CYS A 225 26.10 10.98 -2.13
N THR A 226 25.79 11.76 -3.17
CA THR A 226 24.66 11.64 -4.10
C THR A 226 24.74 10.46 -5.08
N HIS A 227 25.18 9.28 -4.63
CA HIS A 227 25.25 8.09 -5.49
C HIS A 227 23.84 7.49 -5.65
N ARG A 228 23.07 8.02 -6.62
CA ARG A 228 21.69 7.57 -6.92
C ARG A 228 21.64 6.36 -7.86
N ARG A 229 22.76 5.63 -8.01
CA ARG A 229 22.89 4.51 -8.95
C ARG A 229 21.97 3.35 -8.55
N ARG A 230 21.39 2.73 -9.56
CA ARG A 230 20.44 1.61 -9.43
C ARG A 230 20.91 0.48 -10.33
N ILE A 231 21.08 -0.68 -9.75
CA ILE A 231 21.32 -1.93 -10.48
C ILE A 231 19.96 -2.59 -10.69
N ASP A 232 19.71 -3.10 -11.89
CA ASP A 232 18.44 -3.76 -12.20
C ASP A 232 18.14 -4.84 -11.17
N HIS A 233 19.03 -5.82 -10.97
CA HIS A 233 18.88 -6.82 -9.91
C HIS A 233 20.18 -7.00 -9.14
N ARG A 234 20.10 -7.06 -7.81
CA ARG A 234 21.26 -7.35 -6.98
C ARG A 234 20.95 -8.27 -5.82
N MET A 235 21.96 -8.98 -5.33
CA MET A 235 21.87 -9.79 -4.13
C MET A 235 23.25 -9.87 -3.46
N LEU A 236 23.28 -9.73 -2.15
CA LEU A 236 24.49 -9.89 -1.34
C LEU A 236 24.54 -11.33 -0.81
N ILE A 237 25.62 -12.05 -1.07
CA ILE A 237 25.91 -13.37 -0.49
C ILE A 237 27.23 -13.27 0.25
N GLY A 238 27.21 -13.37 1.58
CA GLY A 238 28.39 -13.11 2.40
C GLY A 238 28.91 -11.69 2.16
N SER A 239 30.15 -11.57 1.68
CA SER A 239 30.75 -10.29 1.29
C SER A 239 30.69 -10.00 -0.22
N THR A 240 30.10 -10.91 -1.02
CA THR A 240 30.09 -10.81 -2.48
C THR A 240 28.74 -10.30 -3.00
N MET A 241 28.76 -9.20 -3.77
CA MET A 241 27.61 -8.61 -4.44
C MET A 241 27.45 -9.22 -5.84
N ILE A 242 26.31 -9.87 -6.08
CA ILE A 242 25.91 -10.28 -7.44
C ILE A 242 25.02 -9.20 -8.02
N ALA A 243 25.41 -8.64 -9.17
CA ALA A 243 24.68 -7.63 -9.91
C ALA A 243 24.30 -8.16 -11.30
N VAL A 244 23.01 -8.20 -11.62
CA VAL A 244 22.49 -8.60 -12.94
C VAL A 244 21.82 -7.40 -13.60
N GLU A 245 22.43 -6.89 -14.65
CA GLU A 245 21.90 -5.81 -15.49
C GLU A 245 21.21 -6.41 -16.73
N THR A 246 19.97 -6.02 -16.97
CA THR A 246 19.21 -6.48 -18.14
C THR A 246 19.40 -5.48 -19.28
N ASP A 247 20.27 -5.80 -20.22
CA ASP A 247 20.54 -4.97 -21.39
C ASP A 247 19.44 -5.20 -22.45
N GLU A 248 18.32 -4.48 -22.30
CA GLU A 248 17.30 -4.38 -23.34
C GLU A 248 17.80 -3.45 -24.47
N ARG A 249 17.79 -3.93 -25.72
CA ARG A 249 18.14 -3.23 -26.98
C ARG A 249 19.64 -3.15 -27.33
N GLN A 250 20.49 -3.99 -26.74
CA GLN A 250 21.91 -4.13 -27.11
C GLN A 250 22.73 -2.83 -26.95
N HIS A 251 22.43 -1.99 -25.96
CA HIS A 251 23.16 -0.74 -25.68
C HIS A 251 23.60 0.08 -26.92
N ARG A 252 22.68 0.40 -27.85
CA ARG A 252 22.99 1.20 -29.06
C ARG A 252 23.50 2.63 -28.80
N GLY A 253 23.59 3.08 -27.55
CA GLY A 253 24.10 4.39 -27.13
C GLY A 253 25.23 4.30 -26.11
N TYR A 254 26.11 3.30 -26.27
CA TYR A 254 27.20 3.02 -25.35
C TYR A 254 28.25 4.13 -25.29
N ASP A 255 28.42 4.75 -24.11
CA ASP A 255 29.57 5.59 -23.78
C ASP A 255 30.44 4.84 -22.75
N LYS A 256 31.72 4.67 -23.08
CA LYS A 256 32.67 3.92 -22.26
C LYS A 256 32.99 4.67 -20.95
N GLN A 257 32.98 6.00 -20.97
CA GLN A 257 33.31 6.81 -19.80
C GLN A 257 32.22 6.76 -18.74
N ASP A 258 30.94 6.91 -19.13
CA ASP A 258 29.80 6.81 -18.20
C ASP A 258 29.72 5.42 -17.55
N GLU A 259 30.19 4.37 -18.24
CA GLU A 259 30.24 3.03 -17.66
C GLU A 259 31.36 2.87 -16.63
N GLU A 260 32.55 3.40 -16.89
CA GLU A 260 33.67 3.41 -15.93
C GLU A 260 33.28 4.21 -14.67
N ASP A 261 32.66 5.38 -14.84
CA ASP A 261 32.17 6.21 -13.74
C ASP A 261 31.09 5.47 -12.93
N ARG A 262 30.18 4.75 -13.61
CA ARG A 262 29.16 3.92 -12.97
C ARG A 262 29.76 2.79 -12.14
N TYR A 263 30.79 2.10 -12.63
CA TYR A 263 31.45 1.04 -11.86
C TYR A 263 32.21 1.59 -10.66
N SER A 264 32.88 2.73 -10.83
CA SER A 264 33.57 3.44 -9.73
C SER A 264 32.58 3.82 -8.63
N ASP A 265 31.46 4.47 -8.98
CA ASP A 265 30.39 4.83 -8.06
C ASP A 265 29.86 3.62 -7.27
N LEU A 266 29.67 2.48 -7.95
CA LEU A 266 29.18 1.26 -7.31
C LEU A 266 30.22 0.65 -6.36
N TYR A 267 31.50 0.64 -6.72
CA TYR A 267 32.56 0.13 -5.87
C TYR A 267 32.71 0.96 -4.57
N MET A 268 32.50 2.27 -4.65
CA MET A 268 32.47 3.15 -3.48
C MET A 268 31.30 2.85 -2.53
N VAL A 269 30.21 2.27 -3.04
CA VAL A 269 29.03 1.92 -2.25
C VAL A 269 29.18 0.57 -1.54
N HIS A 270 29.91 -0.38 -2.09
CA HIS A 270 30.19 -1.67 -1.44
C HIS A 270 31.62 -2.14 -1.76
N SER A 271 32.45 -2.18 -0.73
CA SER A 271 33.89 -2.52 -0.79
C SER A 271 34.20 -4.02 -0.84
N GLY A 272 33.19 -4.88 -0.93
CA GLY A 272 33.37 -6.33 -1.06
C GLY A 272 33.60 -6.80 -2.50
N ASN A 273 33.52 -8.11 -2.72
CA ASN A 273 33.69 -8.71 -4.04
C ASN A 273 32.44 -8.46 -4.91
N TRP A 274 32.62 -8.39 -6.23
CA TRP A 274 31.53 -8.15 -7.19
C TRP A 274 31.51 -9.17 -8.31
N ILE A 275 30.31 -9.64 -8.65
CA ILE A 275 30.04 -10.43 -9.86
C ILE A 275 29.01 -9.66 -10.68
N PHE A 276 29.45 -9.11 -11.81
CA PHE A 276 28.59 -8.40 -12.76
C PHE A 276 28.18 -9.31 -13.92
N ILE A 277 26.87 -9.48 -14.10
CA ILE A 277 26.27 -10.25 -15.18
C ILE A 277 25.47 -9.29 -16.05
N ARG A 278 25.98 -8.98 -17.25
CA ARG A 278 25.18 -8.32 -18.29
C ARG A 278 24.40 -9.37 -19.06
N PHE A 279 23.09 -9.38 -18.87
CA PHE A 279 22.20 -10.33 -19.52
C PHE A 279 21.42 -9.64 -20.63
N ASN A 280 21.70 -10.03 -21.88
CA ASN A 280 20.91 -9.61 -23.03
C ASN A 280 19.78 -10.63 -23.29
N PRO A 281 18.50 -10.26 -23.06
CA PRO A 281 17.34 -11.10 -23.33
C PRO A 281 16.90 -11.09 -24.80
N ASP A 282 17.41 -10.15 -25.60
CA ASP A 282 16.98 -9.94 -26.99
C ASP A 282 17.72 -10.86 -27.97
N GLY A 283 17.34 -10.76 -29.24
CA GLY A 283 18.08 -11.37 -30.34
C GLY A 283 19.53 -10.87 -30.37
N TYR A 284 20.45 -11.73 -30.77
CA TYR A 284 21.90 -11.46 -30.81
C TYR A 284 22.52 -12.04 -32.08
N ARG A 285 23.72 -11.57 -32.43
CA ARG A 285 24.53 -12.19 -33.48
C ARG A 285 25.53 -13.14 -32.86
N GLU A 286 25.62 -14.35 -33.40
CA GLU A 286 26.66 -15.31 -33.03
C GLU A 286 27.27 -15.89 -34.30
N ARG A 287 28.60 -15.78 -34.42
CA ARG A 287 29.36 -16.21 -35.63
C ARG A 287 28.73 -15.67 -36.92
N GLY A 288 28.37 -14.40 -36.93
CA GLY A 288 27.76 -13.70 -38.07
C GLY A 288 26.28 -14.01 -38.34
N LYS A 289 25.67 -14.99 -37.66
CA LYS A 289 24.26 -15.34 -37.84
C LYS A 289 23.38 -14.68 -36.78
N TRP A 290 22.26 -14.10 -37.22
CA TRP A 290 21.25 -13.56 -36.31
C TRP A 290 20.49 -14.70 -35.63
N LYS A 291 20.41 -14.64 -34.29
CA LYS A 291 19.63 -15.56 -33.47
C LYS A 291 18.59 -14.74 -32.70
N ASN A 292 17.33 -15.18 -32.74
CA ASN A 292 16.25 -14.56 -31.98
C ASN A 292 15.48 -15.62 -31.17
N PRO A 293 16.12 -16.24 -30.16
CA PRO A 293 15.46 -17.27 -29.36
C PRO A 293 14.39 -16.66 -28.45
N LYS A 294 13.35 -17.46 -28.14
CA LYS A 294 12.37 -17.10 -27.10
C LYS A 294 13.10 -16.83 -25.78
N ILE A 295 12.71 -15.78 -25.06
CA ILE A 295 13.37 -15.35 -23.82
C ILE A 295 13.38 -16.44 -22.74
N GLU A 296 12.38 -17.33 -22.67
CA GLU A 296 12.37 -18.47 -21.75
C GLU A 296 13.62 -19.34 -21.92
N LYS A 297 14.09 -19.54 -23.15
CA LYS A 297 15.34 -20.24 -23.44
C LYS A 297 16.58 -19.42 -23.07
N ARG A 298 16.51 -18.10 -23.17
CA ARG A 298 17.60 -17.19 -22.75
C ARG A 298 17.77 -17.20 -21.23
N LEU A 299 16.67 -17.19 -20.48
CA LEU A 299 16.67 -17.16 -19.01
C LEU A 299 17.40 -18.36 -18.41
N LEU A 300 17.28 -19.54 -19.03
CA LEU A 300 17.99 -20.75 -18.57
C LEU A 300 19.52 -20.63 -18.61
N VAL A 301 20.06 -19.74 -19.44
CA VAL A 301 21.51 -19.49 -19.57
C VAL A 301 22.04 -18.65 -18.40
N LEU A 302 21.18 -17.93 -17.66
CA LEU A 302 21.61 -17.23 -16.46
C LEU A 302 22.20 -18.25 -15.48
N PRO A 303 23.47 -18.09 -15.03
CA PRO A 303 24.17 -19.08 -14.21
C PRO A 303 23.54 -19.29 -12.82
N ILE A 304 22.50 -18.53 -12.51
CA ILE A 304 21.69 -18.60 -11.29
C ILE A 304 20.68 -19.79 -11.36
N SER A 305 20.50 -20.41 -12.54
CA SER A 305 19.52 -21.47 -12.79
C SER A 305 19.96 -22.89 -12.36
N LYS A 306 21.23 -23.12 -12.03
CA LYS A 306 21.73 -24.45 -11.69
C LYS A 306 21.54 -24.74 -10.20
N SER A 307 20.63 -25.66 -9.89
CA SER A 307 20.28 -26.12 -8.54
C SER A 307 21.40 -26.80 -7.73
N ASN A 308 22.63 -26.88 -8.26
CA ASN A 308 23.78 -27.56 -7.64
C ASN A 308 25.03 -26.69 -7.55
N VAL A 309 24.89 -25.38 -7.37
CA VAL A 309 26.04 -24.55 -6.99
C VAL A 309 26.14 -24.57 -5.47
N SER A 310 26.98 -25.46 -4.93
CA SER A 310 27.59 -25.24 -3.62
C SER A 310 28.19 -23.83 -3.59
N ASN A 311 28.34 -23.24 -2.40
CA ASN A 311 28.85 -21.87 -2.20
C ASN A 311 30.22 -21.55 -2.87
N GLU A 312 30.82 -22.49 -3.59
CA GLU A 312 32.14 -22.42 -4.20
C GLU A 312 32.12 -22.13 -5.72
N ALA A 313 31.01 -22.30 -6.46
CA ALA A 313 31.05 -22.21 -7.93
C ALA A 313 30.69 -20.82 -8.52
N ILE A 314 30.83 -19.75 -7.74
CA ILE A 314 30.79 -18.36 -8.28
C ILE A 314 32.03 -17.56 -7.85
N VAL A 315 33.18 -18.22 -7.79
CA VAL A 315 34.50 -17.57 -7.82
C VAL A 315 35.12 -17.80 -9.19
#